data_AF-A0A2V9ZLR2-F1
#
_entry.id   AF-A0A2V9ZLR2-F1
#
_cell.length_a   1.000
_cell.length_b   1.000
_cell.length_c   1.000
_cell.angle_alpha   90.00
_cell.angle_beta   90.00
_cell.angle_gamma   90.00
#
_symmetry.space_group_name_H-M   'P 1'
#
loop_
_entity.id
_entity.type
_entity.pdbx_description
1 polymer ?
#
loop_
_entity_poly.entity_id
_entity_poly.type
_entity_poly.pdbx_seq_one_letter_code
_entity_poly.pdbx_strand_id
1 'polypeptide(L)'
;MTVGMAKILLILRAQIFLAALGCFAQPVSLPEAPQVGAKNHIVSLTLHAVNEDGRDAFAFDGKTVAPVIRAAPGDVLKISYVNDLPAKSEETCAVNPCMDMTN
;
A
#
# COMPACT_ATOMS: atom_id res chain seq x y z
N MET A 1 -52.37 -37.20 -0.86
CA MET A 1 -51.93 -35.92 -1.47
C MET A 1 -51.03 -35.05 -0.57
N THR A 2 -50.74 -35.46 0.67
CA THR A 2 -49.97 -34.67 1.67
C THR A 2 -48.44 -34.80 1.55
N VAL A 3 -47.92 -35.94 1.09
CA VAL A 3 -46.47 -36.22 1.00
C VAL A 3 -45.77 -35.39 -0.09
N GLY A 4 -46.47 -35.12 -1.21
CA GLY A 4 -45.92 -34.32 -2.31
C GLY A 4 -45.78 -32.84 -1.96
N MET A 5 -46.74 -32.28 -1.23
CA MET A 5 -46.77 -30.88 -0.84
C MET A 5 -45.68 -30.54 0.18
N ALA A 6 -45.38 -31.47 1.10
CA ALA A 6 -44.28 -31.33 2.06
C ALA A 6 -42.90 -31.35 1.39
N LYS A 7 -42.69 -32.20 0.37
CA LYS A 7 -41.45 -32.23 -0.43
C LYS A 7 -41.24 -30.93 -1.20
N ILE A 8 -42.29 -30.40 -1.82
CA ILE A 8 -42.23 -29.13 -2.57
C ILE A 8 -41.85 -27.98 -1.62
N LEU A 9 -42.46 -27.92 -0.43
CA LEU A 9 -42.14 -26.89 0.56
C LEU A 9 -40.68 -26.96 1.05
N LEU A 10 -40.15 -28.18 1.22
CA LEU A 10 -38.74 -28.41 1.59
C LEU A 10 -37.78 -27.93 0.49
N ILE A 11 -38.09 -28.21 -0.77
CA ILE A 11 -37.27 -27.78 -1.92
C ILE A 11 -37.26 -26.26 -2.03
N LEU A 12 -38.41 -25.60 -1.92
CA LEU A 12 -38.49 -24.13 -1.96
C LEU A 12 -37.67 -23.47 -0.84
N ARG A 13 -37.73 -24.01 0.38
CA ARG A 13 -36.91 -23.50 1.49
C ARG A 13 -35.41 -23.66 1.20
N ALA A 14 -34.99 -24.82 0.72
CA ALA A 14 -33.59 -25.08 0.38
C ALA A 14 -33.06 -24.11 -0.70
N GLN A 15 -33.88 -23.79 -1.71
CA GLN A 15 -33.49 -22.85 -2.77
C GLN A 15 -33.34 -21.40 -2.26
N ILE A 16 -34.24 -20.96 -1.37
CA ILE A 16 -34.17 -19.62 -0.76
C ILE A 16 -32.93 -19.50 0.14
N PHE A 17 -32.63 -20.53 0.93
CA PHE A 17 -31.40 -20.56 1.74
C PHE A 17 -30.15 -20.52 0.87
N LEU A 18 -30.11 -21.28 -0.24
CA LEU A 18 -28.96 -21.32 -1.14
C LEU A 18 -28.72 -19.98 -1.87
N ALA A 19 -29.79 -19.26 -2.23
CA ALA A 19 -29.70 -17.92 -2.83
C ALA A 19 -29.16 -16.86 -1.86
N ALA A 20 -29.51 -16.95 -0.57
CA ALA A 20 -29.01 -16.02 0.46
C ALA A 20 -27.50 -16.21 0.75
N LEU A 21 -26.99 -17.44 0.62
CA LEU A 21 -25.55 -17.76 0.79
C LEU A 21 -24.69 -17.26 -0.37
N GLY A 22 -25.24 -17.07 -1.57
CA GLY A 22 -24.51 -16.58 -2.75
C GLY A 22 -24.29 -15.07 -2.78
N CYS A 23 -24.90 -14.30 -1.87
CA CYS A 23 -24.88 -12.83 -1.88
C CYS A 23 -23.81 -12.21 -0.96
N PHE A 24 -22.92 -13.02 -0.37
CA PHE A 24 -21.80 -12.51 0.40
C PHE A 24 -20.67 -12.09 -0.57
N ALA A 25 -20.75 -10.85 -1.05
CA ALA A 25 -19.59 -10.19 -1.65
C ALA A 25 -18.48 -10.17 -0.59
N GLN A 26 -17.38 -10.88 -0.82
CA GLN A 26 -16.24 -10.82 0.07
C GLN A 26 -15.56 -9.46 -0.14
N PRO A 27 -15.57 -8.56 0.84
CA PRO A 27 -14.82 -7.31 0.70
C PRO A 27 -13.33 -7.67 0.64
N VAL A 28 -12.72 -7.48 -0.52
CA VAL A 28 -11.27 -7.53 -0.65
C VAL A 28 -10.75 -6.27 0.01
N SER A 29 -10.17 -6.41 1.20
CA SER A 29 -9.45 -5.32 1.85
C SER A 29 -8.15 -5.08 1.07
N LEU A 30 -8.07 -3.94 0.39
CA LEU A 30 -6.82 -3.51 -0.23
C LEU A 30 -5.94 -2.88 0.85
N PRO A 31 -4.64 -3.21 0.89
CA PRO A 31 -3.72 -2.55 1.79
C PRO A 31 -3.68 -1.05 1.47
N GLU A 32 -3.98 -0.22 2.46
CA GLU A 32 -3.91 1.22 2.33
C GLU A 32 -2.46 1.68 2.49
N ALA A 33 -2.02 2.58 1.59
CA ALA A 33 -0.70 3.16 1.70
C ALA A 33 -0.58 4.00 2.98
N PRO A 34 0.61 4.07 3.61
CA PRO A 34 0.87 5.00 4.71
C PRO A 34 0.51 6.43 4.30
N GLN A 35 0.06 7.26 5.25
CA GLN A 35 -0.37 8.62 4.95
C GLN A 35 0.25 9.62 5.91
N VAL A 36 0.62 10.78 5.39
CA VAL A 36 1.13 11.90 6.17
C VAL A 36 0.26 13.11 5.90
N GLY A 37 -0.40 13.59 6.95
CA GLY A 37 -1.24 14.79 6.91
C GLY A 37 -0.58 15.98 7.58
N ALA A 38 -1.12 17.17 7.31
CA ALA A 38 -0.68 18.39 7.95
C ALA A 38 -0.98 18.41 9.46
N LYS A 39 -0.04 18.93 10.23
CA LYS A 39 -0.23 19.36 11.62
C LYS A 39 0.19 20.81 11.73
N ASN A 40 -0.72 21.68 12.18
CA ASN A 40 -0.48 23.13 12.27
C ASN A 40 0.06 23.73 10.96
N HIS A 41 -0.57 23.41 9.83
CA HIS A 41 -0.17 23.84 8.48
C HIS A 41 1.20 23.34 8.01
N ILE A 42 1.78 22.33 8.64
CA ILE A 42 3.04 21.72 8.21
C ILE A 42 2.83 20.23 8.01
N VAL A 43 3.06 19.75 6.80
CA VAL A 43 3.19 18.32 6.50
C VAL A 43 4.67 17.97 6.61
N SER A 44 5.04 17.20 7.63
CA SER A 44 6.45 16.84 7.88
C SER A 44 6.66 15.34 7.71
N LEU A 45 7.62 14.96 6.89
CA LEU A 45 8.07 13.57 6.73
C LEU A 45 9.58 13.49 6.49
N THR A 46 10.14 12.33 6.79
CA THR A 46 11.53 11.99 6.49
C THR A 46 11.56 10.76 5.60
N LEU A 47 12.35 10.82 4.53
CA LEU A 47 12.59 9.73 3.60
C LEU A 47 14.06 9.31 3.68
N HIS A 48 14.29 8.03 3.84
CA HIS A 48 15.62 7.44 3.94
C HIS A 48 15.96 6.74 2.64
N ALA A 49 17.05 7.13 1.95
CA ALA A 49 17.55 6.37 0.82
C ALA A 49 18.20 5.08 1.34
N VAL A 50 17.66 3.93 0.93
CA VAL A 50 18.08 2.60 1.37
C VAL A 50 18.23 1.69 0.15
N ASN A 51 19.06 0.66 0.28
CA ASN A 51 19.08 -0.44 -0.70
C ASN A 51 18.19 -1.56 -0.17
N GLU A 52 17.05 -1.80 -0.83
CA GLU A 52 16.17 -2.92 -0.53
C GLU A 52 16.31 -3.96 -1.64
N ASP A 53 16.78 -5.15 -1.28
CA ASP A 53 16.97 -6.28 -2.19
C ASP A 53 17.79 -5.94 -3.45
N GLY A 54 18.86 -5.15 -3.29
CA GLY A 54 19.73 -4.74 -4.40
C GLY A 54 19.17 -3.57 -5.22
N ARG A 55 18.07 -2.94 -4.79
CA ARG A 55 17.48 -1.77 -5.45
C ARG A 55 17.45 -0.59 -4.51
N ASP A 56 17.97 0.54 -4.99
CA ASP A 56 17.89 1.78 -4.25
C ASP A 56 16.44 2.29 -4.25
N ALA A 57 15.95 2.65 -3.06
CA ALA A 57 14.59 3.09 -2.81
C ALA A 57 14.54 4.13 -1.68
N PHE A 58 13.43 4.84 -1.53
CA PHE A 58 13.16 5.67 -0.36
C PHE A 58 12.25 4.93 0.62
N ALA A 59 12.73 4.74 1.84
CA ALA A 59 11.95 4.22 2.94
C ALA A 59 11.28 5.36 3.73
N PHE A 60 10.00 5.17 4.05
CA PHE A 60 9.22 5.97 4.97
C PHE A 60 8.80 5.09 6.16
N ASP A 61 9.09 5.52 7.38
CA ASP A 61 8.88 4.74 8.62
C ASP A 61 9.44 3.30 8.52
N GLY A 62 10.62 3.17 7.91
CA GLY A 62 11.33 1.89 7.76
C GLY A 62 10.78 0.95 6.69
N LYS A 63 9.83 1.40 5.85
CA LYS A 63 9.26 0.63 4.75
C LYS A 63 9.42 1.38 3.44
N THR A 64 9.69 0.68 2.35
CA THR A 64 9.80 1.24 0.99
C THR A 64 8.45 1.46 0.31
N VAL A 65 7.35 1.36 1.06
CA VAL A 65 6.01 1.72 0.57
C VAL A 65 5.87 3.24 0.61
N ALA A 66 5.71 3.85 -0.56
CA ALA A 66 5.57 5.30 -0.68
C ALA A 66 4.35 5.83 0.11
N PRO A 67 4.51 6.89 0.93
CA PRO A 67 3.40 7.49 1.64
C PRO A 67 2.56 8.40 0.74
N VAL A 68 1.26 8.48 1.01
CA VAL A 68 0.38 9.51 0.44
C VAL A 68 0.50 10.78 1.29
N ILE A 69 0.98 11.86 0.67
CA ILE A 69 1.08 13.17 1.30
C ILE A 69 -0.25 13.90 1.13
N ARG A 70 -0.90 14.27 2.24
CA ARG A 70 -2.15 15.04 2.25
C ARG A 70 -1.90 16.45 2.79
N ALA A 71 -1.93 17.41 1.88
CA ALA A 71 -1.79 18.84 2.18
C ALA A 71 -3.04 19.61 1.72
N ALA A 72 -3.31 20.74 2.37
CA ALA A 72 -4.26 21.75 1.91
C ALA A 72 -3.52 22.95 1.31
N PRO A 73 -4.18 23.77 0.47
CA PRO A 73 -3.62 25.04 0.01
C PRO A 73 -3.17 25.91 1.20
N GLY A 74 -1.93 26.41 1.14
CA GLY A 74 -1.32 27.20 2.21
C GLY A 74 -0.51 26.41 3.23
N ASP A 75 -0.60 25.06 3.22
CA ASP A 75 0.28 24.23 4.03
C ASP A 75 1.72 24.24 3.49
N VAL A 76 2.67 24.09 4.41
CA VAL A 76 4.10 23.95 4.11
C VAL A 76 4.47 22.47 4.09
N LEU A 77 5.10 22.03 3.00
CA LEU A 77 5.72 20.72 2.91
C LEU A 77 7.14 20.79 3.47
N LYS A 78 7.41 20.03 4.53
CA LYS A 78 8.74 19.84 5.10
C LYS A 78 9.17 18.40 4.89
N ILE A 79 9.95 18.15 3.85
CA ILE A 79 10.46 16.82 3.52
C ILE A 79 11.95 16.78 3.82
N SER A 80 12.36 15.88 4.71
CA SER A 80 13.78 15.63 4.99
C SER A 80 14.22 14.39 4.21
N TYR A 81 15.28 14.51 3.42
CA TYR A 81 15.91 13.38 2.73
C TYR A 81 17.19 13.01 3.47
N VAL A 82 17.29 11.76 3.90
CA VAL A 82 18.46 11.19 4.56
C VAL A 82 19.06 10.15 3.64
N ASN A 83 20.37 10.24 3.38
CA ASN A 83 21.06 9.25 2.57
C ASN A 83 21.69 8.18 3.47
N ASP A 84 21.09 6.99 3.53
CA ASP A 84 21.64 5.84 4.26
C ASP A 84 22.35 4.84 3.31
N LEU A 85 22.50 5.19 2.03
CA LEU A 85 23.30 4.43 1.08
C LEU A 85 24.80 4.61 1.35
N PRO A 86 25.64 3.65 0.93
CA PRO A 86 27.08 3.83 0.95
C PRO A 86 27.49 5.10 0.19
N ALA A 87 28.50 5.82 0.71
CA ALA A 87 29.00 7.05 0.09
C ALA A 87 29.59 6.83 -1.33
N LYS A 88 29.82 5.58 -1.73
CA LYS A 88 30.21 5.20 -3.08
C LYS A 88 29.31 4.08 -3.55
N SER A 89 28.78 4.19 -4.75
CA SER A 89 28.00 3.12 -5.36
C SER A 89 28.86 1.86 -5.54
N GLU A 90 28.31 0.72 -5.16
CA GLU A 90 28.88 -0.60 -5.46
C GLU A 90 28.52 -1.07 -6.88
N GLU A 91 27.67 -0.32 -7.60
CA GLU A 91 27.34 -0.64 -8.98
C GLU A 91 28.57 -0.56 -9.88
N THR A 92 28.80 -1.64 -10.61
CA THR A 92 29.84 -1.72 -11.61
C THR A 92 29.26 -1.22 -12.93
N CYS A 93 29.56 0.03 -13.29
CA CYS A 93 29.29 0.51 -14.63
C CYS A 93 30.20 -0.23 -15.63
N ALA A 94 29.79 -0.33 -16.89
CA ALA A 94 30.42 -1.20 -17.90
C ALA A 94 31.95 -1.06 -18.08
N VAL A 95 32.57 0.02 -17.58
CA VAL A 95 34.01 0.27 -17.72
C VAL A 95 34.71 0.65 -16.41
N ASN A 96 34.01 1.01 -15.32
CA ASN A 96 34.57 1.42 -14.01
C ASN A 96 33.45 1.44 -12.93
N PRO A 97 33.74 1.55 -11.62
CA PRO A 97 32.71 1.87 -10.62
C PRO A 97 31.90 3.07 -11.09
N CYS A 98 30.57 3.01 -10.97
CA CYS A 98 29.72 4.09 -11.44
C CYS A 98 30.15 5.42 -10.78
N MET A 99 30.41 6.43 -11.61
CA MET A 99 30.87 7.72 -11.13
C MET A 99 29.82 8.36 -10.22
N ASP A 100 30.32 9.03 -9.18
CA ASP A 100 29.52 9.75 -8.20
C ASP A 100 28.84 10.95 -8.89
N MET A 101 27.57 10.80 -9.26
CA MET A 101 26.74 11.87 -9.84
C MET A 101 26.13 12.73 -8.73
N THR A 102 26.99 13.38 -7.96
CA THR A 102 26.55 14.44 -7.04
C THR A 102 26.00 15.62 -7.84
N ASN A 103 24.82 16.11 -7.47
CA ASN A 103 24.15 17.27 -8.06
C ASN A 103 24.50 18.53 -7.25
#